data_AF-M1J9L8-F1
#
_entry.id   AF-M1J9L8-F1
#
_cell.length_a   1.000
_cell.length_b   1.000
_cell.length_c   1.000
_cell.angle_alpha   90.00
_cell.angle_beta   90.00
_cell.angle_gamma   90.00
#
_symmetry.space_group_name_H-M   'P 1'
#
loop_
_entity.id
_entity.type
_entity.pdbx_description
1 polymer ?
#
loop_
_entity_poly.entity_id
_entity_poly.type
_entity_poly.pdbx_seq_one_letter_code
_entity_poly.pdbx_strand_id
1 'polypeptide(L)'
;MSDKSSEEEKKKSVTIRGIDQDLYEKMVNFARDSGRTVGEVMNQAMSSFLGVASETANVIDQTLQRAKETGRSFVEGFNEARKGVTVIADLDDLTLSKEEIINHGKQLSFRNIKRLTFPDIDEQTFENYIVSIVSVDELNIPKSLNKLKVLQRSRFVKRIVQSNT
;
A
#
# COMPACT_ATOMS: atom_id res chain seq x y z
N MET A 1 12.85 16.70 -42.21
CA MET A 1 12.48 15.30 -41.91
C MET A 1 13.42 14.79 -40.84
N SER A 2 12.94 14.60 -39.60
CA SER A 2 13.51 13.68 -38.60
C SER A 2 12.59 13.66 -37.36
N ASP A 3 12.23 12.43 -36.98
CA ASP A 3 11.69 11.93 -35.70
C ASP A 3 10.44 12.56 -35.06
N LYS A 4 9.27 12.03 -35.46
CA LYS A 4 8.02 11.99 -34.67
C LYS A 4 7.69 10.53 -34.27
N SER A 5 8.60 9.83 -33.61
CA SER A 5 8.52 8.36 -33.42
C SER A 5 8.84 7.90 -32.00
N SER A 6 8.46 8.64 -30.94
CA SER A 6 8.85 8.24 -29.56
C SER A 6 7.78 8.32 -28.47
N GLU A 7 6.50 8.58 -28.77
CA GLU A 7 5.43 8.59 -27.75
C GLU A 7 4.40 7.45 -27.87
N GLU A 8 4.22 6.86 -29.05
CA GLU A 8 3.22 5.77 -29.26
C GLU A 8 3.72 4.37 -28.87
N GLU A 9 5.01 4.17 -28.63
CA GLU A 9 5.60 2.83 -28.42
C GLU A 9 5.27 2.15 -27.08
N LYS A 10 4.60 2.81 -26.13
CA LYS A 10 4.47 2.29 -24.75
C LYS A 10 3.18 1.54 -24.40
N LYS A 11 2.17 1.50 -25.27
CA LYS A 11 0.92 0.76 -25.00
C LYS A 11 0.88 -0.54 -25.80
N LYS A 12 1.58 -1.57 -25.31
CA LYS A 12 1.47 -2.93 -25.86
C LYS A 12 0.15 -3.55 -25.41
N SER A 13 -0.56 -4.19 -26.35
CA SER A 13 -1.70 -5.03 -26.01
C SER A 13 -1.20 -6.27 -25.26
N VAL A 14 -1.69 -6.47 -24.05
CA VAL A 14 -1.33 -7.60 -23.18
C VAL A 14 -2.61 -8.32 -22.78
N THR A 15 -2.66 -9.63 -22.98
CA THR A 15 -3.77 -10.47 -22.54
C THR A 15 -3.41 -11.13 -21.21
N ILE A 16 -4.22 -10.87 -20.18
CA ILE A 16 -4.09 -11.50 -18.87
C ILE A 16 -5.13 -12.63 -18.80
N ARG A 17 -4.69 -13.85 -18.48
CA ARG A 17 -5.54 -15.06 -18.38
C ARG A 17 -5.70 -15.48 -16.93
N GLY A 18 -6.82 -16.13 -16.61
CA GLY A 18 -7.09 -16.64 -15.26
C GLY A 18 -7.61 -15.60 -14.27
N ILE A 19 -8.20 -14.51 -14.75
CA ILE A 19 -8.93 -13.57 -13.90
C ILE A 19 -10.28 -14.19 -13.55
N ASP A 20 -10.63 -14.16 -12.27
CA ASP A 20 -11.94 -14.57 -11.77
C ASP A 20 -13.07 -13.80 -12.48
N GLN A 21 -14.12 -14.51 -12.92
CA GLN A 21 -15.18 -13.92 -13.74
C GLN A 21 -15.95 -12.82 -12.98
N ASP A 22 -16.30 -13.07 -11.72
CA ASP A 22 -17.04 -12.11 -10.90
C ASP A 22 -16.20 -10.86 -10.60
N LEU A 23 -14.89 -11.03 -10.38
CA LEU A 23 -13.96 -9.93 -10.18
C LEU A 23 -13.83 -9.06 -11.43
N TYR A 24 -13.74 -9.69 -12.61
CA TYR A 24 -13.70 -8.99 -13.88
C TYR A 24 -14.97 -8.16 -14.10
N GLU A 25 -16.15 -8.74 -13.88
CA GLU A 25 -17.44 -8.05 -14.04
C GLU A 25 -17.55 -6.83 -13.11
N LYS A 26 -17.16 -6.96 -11.84
CA LYS A 26 -17.13 -5.83 -10.89
C LYS A 26 -16.19 -4.72 -11.36
N MET A 27 -15.00 -5.08 -11.86
CA MET A 27 -14.05 -4.10 -12.39
C MET A 27 -14.59 -3.36 -13.62
N VAL A 28 -15.26 -4.08 -14.53
CA VAL A 28 -15.90 -3.50 -15.72
C VAL A 28 -17.01 -2.52 -15.33
N ASN A 29 -17.87 -2.90 -14.40
CA ASN A 29 -18.96 -2.02 -13.93
C ASN A 29 -18.40 -0.77 -13.26
N PHE A 30 -17.41 -0.92 -12.38
CA PHE A 30 -16.71 0.23 -11.77
C PHE A 30 -16.07 1.15 -12.81
N ALA A 31 -15.43 0.60 -13.84
CA ALA A 31 -14.82 1.39 -14.91
C ALA A 31 -15.88 2.21 -15.67
N ARG A 32 -17.02 1.58 -16.02
CA ARG A 32 -18.16 2.26 -16.68
C ARG A 32 -18.72 3.38 -15.83
N ASP A 33 -19.02 3.10 -14.56
CA ASP A 33 -19.62 4.07 -13.64
C ASP A 33 -18.68 5.25 -13.35
N SER A 34 -17.37 5.02 -13.38
CA SER A 34 -16.35 6.06 -13.19
C SER A 34 -15.95 6.82 -14.47
N GLY A 35 -16.50 6.46 -15.63
CA GLY A 35 -16.12 7.05 -16.92
C GLY A 35 -14.69 6.72 -17.36
N ARG A 36 -14.09 5.65 -16.82
CA ARG A 36 -12.71 5.23 -17.07
C ARG A 36 -12.68 3.94 -17.88
N THR A 37 -11.56 3.66 -18.51
CA THR A 37 -11.34 2.38 -19.19
C THR A 37 -10.92 1.30 -18.19
N VAL A 38 -11.26 0.04 -18.49
CA VAL A 38 -10.81 -1.13 -17.71
C VAL A 38 -9.28 -1.15 -17.61
N GLY A 39 -8.58 -0.76 -18.67
CA GLY A 39 -7.12 -0.64 -18.69
C GLY A 39 -6.59 0.41 -17.70
N GLU A 40 -7.23 1.56 -17.54
CA GLU A 40 -6.83 2.58 -16.57
C GLU A 40 -7.07 2.13 -15.12
N VAL A 41 -8.20 1.47 -14.87
CA VAL A 41 -8.50 0.90 -13.54
C VAL A 41 -7.49 -0.19 -13.21
N MET A 42 -7.20 -1.09 -14.16
CA MET A 42 -6.23 -2.16 -13.98
C MET A 42 -4.81 -1.61 -13.80
N ASN A 43 -4.40 -0.61 -14.59
CA ASN A 43 -3.09 0.03 -14.44
C ASN A 43 -2.95 0.75 -13.10
N GLN A 44 -4.01 1.39 -12.60
CA GLN A 44 -4.00 1.98 -11.27
C GLN A 44 -3.93 0.91 -10.18
N ALA A 45 -4.66 -0.20 -10.32
CA ALA A 45 -4.62 -1.32 -9.39
C ALA A 45 -3.22 -1.97 -9.37
N MET A 46 -2.64 -2.25 -10.54
CA MET A 46 -1.28 -2.76 -10.69
C MET A 46 -0.25 -1.79 -10.14
N SER A 47 -0.34 -0.49 -10.43
CA SER A 47 0.57 0.52 -9.88
C SER A 47 0.44 0.65 -8.36
N SER A 48 -0.80 0.60 -7.85
CA SER A 48 -1.07 0.64 -6.42
C SER A 48 -0.66 -0.64 -5.71
N PHE A 49 -0.57 -1.77 -6.41
CA PHE A 49 -0.09 -3.03 -5.86
C PHE A 49 1.44 -3.13 -5.94
N LEU A 50 2.04 -2.74 -7.07
CA LEU A 50 3.48 -2.78 -7.32
C LEU A 50 4.24 -1.64 -6.61
N GLY A 51 3.73 -0.41 -6.61
CA GLY A 51 4.27 0.71 -5.81
C GLY A 51 4.13 0.51 -4.29
N VAL A 52 3.54 -0.61 -3.93
CA VAL A 52 3.30 -1.13 -2.61
C VAL A 52 4.19 -2.35 -2.32
N ALA A 53 4.55 -3.12 -3.35
CA ALA A 53 5.45 -4.28 -3.31
C ALA A 53 6.92 -3.94 -3.63
N SER A 54 7.23 -2.70 -4.04
CA SER A 54 8.59 -2.30 -4.37
C SER A 54 9.04 -1.10 -3.56
N GLU A 55 9.93 -1.34 -2.59
CA GLU A 55 11.06 -0.47 -2.25
C GLU A 55 12.00 -0.30 -3.48
N THR A 56 11.46 0.03 -4.65
CA THR A 56 12.24 0.26 -5.88
C THR A 56 11.85 1.61 -6.43
N ALA A 57 12.34 2.64 -5.74
CA ALA A 57 12.29 4.04 -6.15
C ALA A 57 12.95 4.30 -7.53
N ASN A 58 13.71 3.35 -8.08
CA ASN A 58 14.60 3.61 -9.22
C ASN A 58 13.96 3.47 -10.62
N VAL A 59 12.76 2.91 -10.76
CA VAL A 59 12.09 2.80 -12.08
C VAL A 59 11.06 3.93 -12.30
N ILE A 60 10.67 4.62 -11.24
CA ILE A 60 9.76 5.78 -11.30
C ILE A 60 10.47 7.02 -11.87
N ASP A 61 11.79 7.15 -11.63
CA ASP A 61 12.61 8.30 -12.04
C ASP A 61 12.56 8.60 -13.55
N GLN A 62 12.55 7.56 -14.39
CA GLN A 62 12.55 7.75 -15.85
C GLN A 62 11.19 8.16 -16.42
N THR A 63 10.09 7.97 -15.69
CA THR A 63 8.75 8.37 -16.15
C THR A 63 8.36 9.75 -15.60
N LEU A 64 8.99 10.18 -14.50
CA LEU A 64 8.77 11.47 -13.86
C LEU A 64 9.35 12.67 -14.62
N GLN A 65 10.45 12.49 -15.36
CA GLN A 65 11.09 13.60 -16.09
C GLN A 65 10.21 14.24 -17.18
N ARG A 66 9.13 13.56 -17.62
CA ARG A 66 8.23 14.07 -18.68
C ARG A 66 6.92 14.69 -18.18
N ALA A 67 6.60 14.59 -16.91
CA ALA A 67 5.42 15.25 -16.34
C ALA A 67 5.76 16.70 -15.94
N LYS A 68 5.89 17.58 -16.94
CA LYS A 68 6.13 19.02 -16.72
C LYS A 68 5.01 19.63 -15.85
N GLU A 69 5.46 20.20 -14.74
CA GLU A 69 4.86 21.29 -13.93
C GLU A 69 3.54 21.03 -13.19
N THR A 70 2.55 20.30 -13.73
CA THR A 70 1.27 20.09 -13.02
C THR A 70 1.32 18.92 -12.02
N GLY A 71 2.29 18.02 -12.18
CA GLY A 71 2.50 16.87 -11.29
C GLY A 71 3.42 17.13 -10.11
N ARG A 72 4.23 18.21 -10.13
CA ARG A 72 5.18 18.51 -9.04
C ARG A 72 4.49 18.77 -7.73
N SER A 73 3.44 19.58 -7.67
CA SER A 73 2.73 19.87 -6.43
C SER A 73 1.94 18.67 -5.88
N PHE A 74 1.47 17.78 -6.76
CA PHE A 74 0.84 16.52 -6.36
C PHE A 74 1.87 15.51 -5.84
N VAL A 75 3.03 15.40 -6.50
CA VAL A 75 4.11 14.48 -6.11
C VAL A 75 4.89 14.99 -4.90
N GLU A 76 5.10 16.29 -4.77
CA GLU A 76 5.68 16.96 -3.60
C GLU A 76 4.72 16.85 -2.43
N GLY A 77 3.43 17.17 -2.60
CA GLY A 77 2.42 16.93 -1.55
C GLY A 77 2.26 15.44 -1.16
N PHE A 78 2.42 14.53 -2.12
CA PHE A 78 2.39 13.08 -1.90
C PHE A 78 3.68 12.56 -1.23
N ASN A 79 4.84 13.14 -1.55
CA ASN A 79 6.13 12.82 -0.95
C ASN A 79 6.30 13.48 0.42
N GLU A 80 5.83 14.72 0.63
CA GLU A 80 5.73 15.38 1.95
C GLU A 80 4.84 14.58 2.88
N ALA A 81 3.69 14.08 2.41
CA ALA A 81 2.80 13.20 3.18
C ALA A 81 3.43 11.83 3.51
N ARG A 82 4.44 11.37 2.74
CA ARG A 82 5.17 10.13 2.99
C ARG A 82 6.51 10.29 3.70
N LYS A 83 7.07 11.50 3.79
CA LYS A 83 8.39 11.77 4.43
C LYS A 83 8.48 11.32 5.89
N GLY A 84 7.34 11.07 6.55
CA GLY A 84 7.28 10.61 7.95
C GLY A 84 6.87 9.14 8.15
N VAL A 85 6.57 8.37 7.10
CA VAL A 85 6.05 7.01 7.22
C VAL A 85 7.04 5.99 6.66
N THR A 86 7.59 5.16 7.54
CA THR A 86 8.40 3.99 7.19
C THR A 86 7.49 2.81 6.84
N VAL A 87 7.73 2.19 5.69
CA VAL A 87 7.00 0.99 5.26
C VAL A 87 7.83 -0.23 5.62
N ILE A 88 7.22 -1.21 6.28
CA ILE A 88 7.83 -2.50 6.62
C ILE A 88 7.02 -3.58 5.88
N ALA A 89 7.68 -4.35 5.00
CA ALA A 89 6.99 -5.26 4.10
C ALA A 89 7.71 -6.60 3.86
N ASP A 90 6.95 -7.57 3.34
CA ASP A 90 7.43 -8.84 2.76
C ASP A 90 8.16 -9.75 3.77
N LEU A 91 7.53 -9.96 4.92
CA LEU A 91 8.07 -10.77 6.03
C LEU A 91 7.15 -11.93 6.39
N ASP A 92 7.73 -13.05 6.81
CA ASP A 92 6.94 -14.16 7.33
C ASP A 92 6.49 -13.93 8.78
N ASP A 93 7.35 -13.36 9.62
CA ASP A 93 7.08 -13.11 11.03
C ASP A 93 7.73 -11.80 11.45
N LEU A 94 6.99 -10.98 12.20
CA LEU A 94 7.50 -9.76 12.80
C LEU A 94 6.89 -9.56 14.19
N THR A 95 7.74 -9.35 15.18
CA THR A 95 7.34 -8.93 16.52
C THR A 95 8.02 -7.60 16.82
N LEU A 96 7.24 -6.62 17.26
CA LEU A 96 7.75 -5.28 17.60
C LEU A 96 7.21 -4.83 18.94
N SER A 97 8.13 -4.48 19.85
CA SER A 97 7.78 -3.89 21.14
C SER A 97 7.38 -2.42 21.01
N LYS A 98 6.67 -1.92 22.03
CA LYS A 98 6.34 -0.50 22.17
C LYS A 98 7.61 0.39 22.13
N GLU A 99 8.66 -0.02 22.83
CA GLU A 99 9.90 0.76 22.92
C GLU A 99 10.59 0.92 21.56
N GLU A 100 10.64 -0.15 20.76
CA GLU A 100 11.22 -0.11 19.41
C GLU A 100 10.46 0.86 18.49
N ILE A 101 9.13 0.87 18.57
CA ILE A 101 8.28 1.75 17.76
C ILE A 101 8.52 3.23 18.14
N ILE A 102 8.61 3.53 19.43
CA ILE A 102 8.86 4.89 19.93
C ILE A 102 10.27 5.35 19.55
N ASN A 103 11.28 4.48 19.74
CA ASN A 103 12.68 4.79 19.44
C ASN A 103 12.94 5.03 17.95
N HIS A 104 12.17 4.35 17.07
CA HIS A 104 12.22 4.60 15.63
C HIS A 104 11.75 6.02 15.27
N GLY A 105 10.84 6.60 16.05
CA GLY A 105 10.45 8.02 15.97
C GLY A 105 9.67 8.42 14.71
N LYS A 106 9.36 7.48 13.82
CA LYS A 106 8.58 7.69 12.59
C LYS A 106 7.34 6.82 12.59
N GLN A 107 6.34 7.25 11.83
CA GLN A 107 5.14 6.46 11.63
C GLN A 107 5.45 5.19 10.83
N LEU A 108 4.70 4.13 11.07
CA LEU A 108 4.91 2.80 10.52
C LEU A 108 3.70 2.34 9.71
N SER A 109 3.97 1.72 8.57
CA SER A 109 3.00 1.04 7.74
C SER A 109 3.46 -0.39 7.48
N PHE A 110 2.66 -1.37 7.89
CA PHE A 110 2.99 -2.79 7.76
C PHE A 110 2.30 -3.40 6.56
N ARG A 111 3.02 -4.21 5.78
CA ARG A 111 2.46 -4.84 4.59
C ARG A 111 2.95 -6.25 4.32
N ASN A 112 2.04 -7.12 3.87
CA ASN A 112 2.40 -8.45 3.38
C ASN A 112 3.22 -9.23 4.42
N ILE A 113 2.67 -9.30 5.64
CA ILE A 113 3.31 -9.98 6.77
C ILE A 113 2.44 -11.17 7.16
N LYS A 114 2.96 -12.40 7.18
CA LYS A 114 2.11 -13.54 7.57
C LYS A 114 1.71 -13.44 9.04
N ARG A 115 2.66 -13.14 9.95
CA ARG A 115 2.38 -12.93 11.37
C ARG A 115 2.97 -11.63 11.88
N LEU A 116 2.12 -10.73 12.40
CA LEU A 116 2.54 -9.48 13.01
C LEU A 116 2.09 -9.47 14.48
N THR A 117 3.04 -9.32 15.39
CA THR A 117 2.79 -9.32 16.84
C THR A 117 3.21 -8.00 17.47
N PHE A 118 2.28 -7.38 18.18
CA PHE A 118 2.55 -6.28 19.11
C PHE A 118 2.32 -6.80 20.53
N PRO A 119 3.37 -7.13 21.31
CA PRO A 119 3.20 -7.76 22.61
C PRO A 119 2.70 -6.77 23.69
N ASP A 120 3.14 -5.52 23.63
CA ASP A 120 3.00 -4.54 24.71
C ASP A 120 2.60 -3.13 24.22
N ILE A 121 2.09 -3.01 22.99
CA ILE A 121 1.67 -1.71 22.44
C ILE A 121 0.41 -1.18 23.15
N ASP A 122 0.45 0.07 23.58
CA ASP A 122 -0.74 0.76 24.09
C ASP A 122 -1.50 1.51 22.98
N GLU A 123 -2.71 1.96 23.33
CA GLU A 123 -3.62 2.62 22.40
C GLU A 123 -3.08 3.94 21.85
N GLN A 124 -2.40 4.73 22.68
CA GLN A 124 -1.83 6.01 22.28
C GLN A 124 -0.67 5.82 21.31
N THR A 125 0.19 4.85 21.58
CA THR A 125 1.32 4.47 20.70
C THR A 125 0.79 3.92 19.38
N PHE A 126 -0.23 3.06 19.42
CA PHE A 126 -0.84 2.55 18.20
C PHE A 126 -1.41 3.67 17.33
N GLU A 127 -2.11 4.64 17.94
CA GLU A 127 -2.71 5.74 17.19
C GLU A 127 -1.72 6.71 16.58
N ASN A 128 -0.64 7.02 17.31
CA ASN A 128 0.34 8.00 16.89
C ASN A 128 1.28 7.46 15.81
N TYR A 129 1.68 6.19 15.95
CA TYR A 129 2.74 5.61 15.13
C TYR A 129 2.23 4.68 14.04
N ILE A 130 1.14 3.94 14.25
CA ILE A 130 0.69 2.93 13.28
C ILE A 130 -0.29 3.58 12.32
N VAL A 131 0.13 3.74 11.06
CA VAL A 131 -0.69 4.39 10.02
C VAL A 131 -1.55 3.38 9.30
N SER A 132 -0.99 2.23 8.91
CA SER A 132 -1.76 1.18 8.26
C SER A 132 -1.16 -0.21 8.42
N ILE A 133 -2.03 -1.21 8.42
CA ILE A 133 -1.69 -2.64 8.41
C ILE A 133 -2.41 -3.26 7.22
N VAL A 134 -1.68 -3.79 6.25
CA VAL A 134 -2.25 -4.26 4.98
C VAL A 134 -1.76 -5.67 4.65
N SER A 135 -2.67 -6.58 4.30
CA SER A 135 -2.33 -7.96 3.92
C SER A 135 -1.55 -8.68 5.02
N VAL A 136 -2.22 -8.92 6.15
CA VAL A 136 -1.66 -9.67 7.28
C VAL A 136 -2.52 -10.89 7.58
N ASP A 137 -1.92 -12.08 7.62
CA ASP A 137 -2.69 -13.30 7.85
C ASP A 137 -3.12 -13.39 9.32
N GLU A 138 -2.19 -13.14 10.24
CA GLU A 138 -2.46 -13.13 11.67
C GLU A 138 -1.85 -11.89 12.34
N LEU A 139 -2.71 -11.06 12.92
CA LEU A 139 -2.34 -9.91 13.72
C LEU A 139 -2.58 -10.20 15.20
N ASN A 140 -1.53 -10.30 15.98
CA ASN A 140 -1.59 -10.50 17.43
C ASN A 140 -1.40 -9.16 18.15
N ILE A 141 -2.40 -8.76 18.93
CA ILE A 141 -2.44 -7.49 19.67
C ILE A 141 -2.69 -7.76 21.16
N PRO A 142 -2.28 -6.85 22.06
CA PRO A 142 -2.54 -7.02 23.48
C PRO A 142 -4.02 -6.77 23.78
N LYS A 143 -4.56 -7.38 24.85
CA LYS A 143 -5.98 -7.19 25.24
C LYS A 143 -6.32 -5.74 25.63
N SER A 144 -5.32 -4.95 26.01
CA SER A 144 -5.46 -3.52 26.27
C SER A 144 -5.88 -2.73 25.03
N LEU A 145 -5.64 -3.25 23.83
CA LEU A 145 -5.90 -2.55 22.58
C LEU A 145 -7.32 -2.80 22.05
N ASN A 146 -8.04 -1.72 21.75
CA ASN A 146 -9.40 -1.80 21.22
C ASN A 146 -9.41 -2.33 19.77
N LYS A 147 -10.08 -3.46 19.53
CA LYS A 147 -10.16 -4.10 18.20
C LYS A 147 -10.73 -3.18 17.12
N LEU A 148 -11.72 -2.34 17.43
CA LEU A 148 -12.33 -1.46 16.43
C LEU A 148 -11.32 -0.42 15.91
N LYS A 149 -10.48 0.12 16.80
CA LYS A 149 -9.43 1.06 16.40
C LYS A 149 -8.35 0.41 15.55
N VAL A 150 -8.01 -0.84 15.84
CA VAL A 150 -7.09 -1.63 15.01
C VAL A 150 -7.69 -1.87 13.63
N LEU A 151 -8.96 -2.26 13.58
CA LEU A 151 -9.68 -2.51 12.33
C LEU A 151 -9.80 -1.27 11.44
N GLN A 152 -9.97 -0.07 12.01
CA GLN A 152 -9.98 1.19 11.26
C GLN A 152 -8.70 1.43 10.45
N ARG A 153 -7.56 0.90 10.90
CA ARG A 153 -6.26 1.01 10.23
C ARG A 153 -5.82 -0.25 9.50
N SER A 154 -6.65 -1.29 9.50
CA SER A 154 -6.34 -2.61 8.96
C SER A 154 -7.08 -2.88 7.65
N ARG A 155 -6.40 -3.46 6.65
CA ARG A 155 -6.99 -3.89 5.38
C ARG A 155 -6.46 -5.27 5.01
N PHE A 156 -7.34 -6.16 4.53
CA PHE A 156 -6.97 -7.54 4.19
C PHE A 156 -6.28 -8.29 5.34
N VAL A 157 -6.76 -8.08 6.57
CA VAL A 157 -6.30 -8.85 7.73
C VAL A 157 -7.20 -10.07 7.89
N LYS A 158 -6.65 -11.29 7.81
CA LYS A 158 -7.47 -12.51 7.86
C LYS A 158 -7.94 -12.83 9.28
N ARG A 159 -7.06 -12.64 10.28
CA ARG A 159 -7.34 -12.96 11.68
C ARG A 159 -6.69 -11.95 12.63
N ILE A 160 -7.46 -11.51 13.63
CA ILE A 160 -6.94 -10.72 14.75
C ILE A 160 -7.06 -11.54 16.04
N VAL A 161 -5.94 -11.77 16.71
CA VAL A 161 -5.84 -12.48 17.98
C VAL A 161 -5.51 -11.48 19.08
N GLN A 162 -6.15 -11.65 20.23
CA GLN A 162 -5.84 -10.87 21.42
C GLN A 162 -5.18 -11.78 22.47
N SER A 163 -3.95 -11.45 22.83
CA SER A 163 -3.17 -12.22 23.81
C SER A 163 -2.95 -11.41 25.09
N ASN A 164 -2.98 -12.08 26.25
CA ASN A 164 -2.34 -11.55 27.45
C ASN A 164 -0.91 -12.07 27.40
N THR A 165 0.02 -11.25 26.93
CA THR A 165 1.44 -11.46 27.25
C THR A 165 1.73 -10.71 28.53
#